data_AF-A0A7Y5WWJ0-F1
#
_entry.id   AF-A0A7Y5WWJ0-F1
#
_cell.length_a   1.000
_cell.length_b   1.000
_cell.length_c   1.000
_cell.angle_alpha   90.00
_cell.angle_beta   90.00
_cell.angle_gamma   90.00
#
_symmetry.space_group_name_H-M   'P 1'
#
loop_
_entity.id
_entity.type
_entity.pdbx_description
1 polymer ?
#
loop_
_entity_poly.entity_id
_entity_poly.type
_entity_poly.pdbx_seq_one_letter_code
_entity_poly.pdbx_strand_id
1 'polypeptide(L)'
;IAVVTLVNSAAVFMAGALAMSIFGSLQVASLVCARIPYAMARDGLFFAWVSHVSSRTRVPVRALLAQSGWATVLVLSGSYDVITDYAIFAVLIFVGLAIASVFVFRRRMPDAPRPYRTWGYPVVPILFLLVCAWVVVNTVWTTPGRALAGLGLMALGLPFYWYWSRRAAGRHG
;
A
#
# COMPACT_ATOMS: atom_id res chain seq x y z
N ILE A 1 -0.32 30.51 36.60
CA ILE A 1 0.02 29.16 37.11
C ILE A 1 -1.10 28.15 36.79
N ALA A 2 -2.36 28.37 37.20
CA ALA A 2 -3.48 27.45 36.94
C ALA A 2 -3.79 27.17 35.45
N VAL A 3 -3.67 28.19 34.57
CA VAL A 3 -3.86 28.00 33.11
C VAL A 3 -2.77 27.12 32.50
N VAL A 4 -1.51 27.28 32.95
CA VAL A 4 -0.37 26.51 32.44
C VAL A 4 -0.47 25.04 32.86
N THR A 5 -0.92 24.76 34.09
CA THR A 5 -1.13 23.39 34.55
C THR A 5 -2.28 22.70 33.83
N LEU A 6 -3.39 23.41 33.56
CA LEU A 6 -4.52 22.88 32.79
C LEU A 6 -4.13 22.55 31.35
N VAL A 7 -3.37 23.44 30.70
CA VAL A 7 -2.86 23.21 29.33
C VAL A 7 -1.92 22.00 29.28
N ASN A 8 -1.05 21.84 30.27
CA ASN A 8 -0.13 20.69 30.32
C ASN A 8 -0.87 19.36 30.53
N SER A 9 -1.87 19.33 31.43
CA SER A 9 -2.71 18.14 31.62
C SER A 9 -3.53 17.79 30.37
N ALA A 10 -4.07 18.79 29.67
CA ALA A 10 -4.75 18.58 28.39
C ALA A 10 -3.80 18.05 27.30
N ALA A 11 -2.57 18.58 27.22
CA ALA A 11 -1.57 18.11 26.27
C ALA A 11 -1.19 16.64 26.50
N VAL A 12 -0.98 16.23 27.76
CA VAL A 12 -0.68 14.83 28.10
C VAL A 12 -1.85 13.90 27.74
N PHE A 13 -3.09 14.32 28.00
CA PHE A 13 -4.27 13.54 27.63
C PHE A 13 -4.39 13.38 26.11
N MET A 14 -4.22 14.47 25.34
CA MET A 14 -4.24 14.43 23.89
C MET A 14 -3.11 13.56 23.32
N ALA A 15 -1.88 13.70 23.84
CA ALA A 15 -0.75 12.88 23.43
C ALA A 15 -1.00 11.39 23.70
N GLY A 16 -1.58 11.04 24.85
CA GLY A 16 -1.97 9.67 25.19
C GLY A 16 -3.04 9.12 24.22
N ALA A 17 -4.07 9.91 23.92
CA ALA A 17 -5.11 9.52 22.97
C ALA A 17 -4.57 9.30 21.55
N LEU A 18 -3.69 10.20 21.07
CA LEU A 18 -3.02 10.06 19.77
C LEU A 18 -2.13 8.81 19.73
N ALA A 19 -1.35 8.55 20.77
CA ALA A 19 -0.51 7.36 20.86
C ALA A 19 -1.34 6.07 20.78
N MET A 20 -2.48 6.00 21.49
CA MET A 20 -3.39 4.86 21.41
C MET A 20 -3.99 4.68 20.00
N SER A 21 -4.37 5.78 19.34
CA SER A 21 -4.92 5.74 17.98
C SER A 21 -3.90 5.23 16.95
N ILE A 22 -2.66 5.73 17.03
CA ILE A 22 -1.57 5.30 16.14
C ILE A 22 -1.24 3.83 16.40
N PHE A 23 -1.20 3.40 17.65
CA PHE A 23 -0.95 2.00 18.01
C PHE A 23 -2.02 1.06 17.44
N GLY A 24 -3.31 1.41 17.59
CA GLY A 24 -4.41 0.65 17.01
C GLY A 24 -4.34 0.57 15.49
N SER A 25 -4.07 1.70 14.84
CA SER A 25 -3.93 1.77 13.37
C SER A 25 -2.75 0.92 12.86
N LEU A 26 -1.62 0.95 13.57
CA LEU A 26 -0.43 0.17 13.24
C LEU A 26 -0.68 -1.34 13.37
N GLN A 27 -1.41 -1.78 14.40
CA GLN A 27 -1.77 -3.18 14.58
C GLN A 27 -2.60 -3.69 13.39
N VAL A 28 -3.65 -2.95 13.01
CA VAL A 28 -4.52 -3.33 11.88
C VAL A 28 -3.72 -3.33 10.58
N ALA A 29 -2.95 -2.27 10.32
CA ALA A 29 -2.13 -2.16 9.10
C ALA A 29 -1.12 -3.31 8.99
N SER A 30 -0.46 -3.69 10.07
CA SER A 30 0.50 -4.80 10.09
C SER A 30 -0.16 -6.14 9.73
N LEU A 31 -1.36 -6.39 10.24
CA LEU A 31 -2.11 -7.61 9.95
C LEU A 31 -2.63 -7.67 8.51
N VAL A 32 -3.06 -6.54 7.95
CA VAL A 32 -3.54 -6.45 6.56
C VAL A 32 -2.38 -6.57 5.57
N CYS A 33 -1.31 -5.81 5.78
CA CYS A 33 -0.16 -5.77 4.89
C CYS A 33 0.56 -7.12 4.82
N ALA A 34 0.61 -7.91 5.89
CA ALA A 34 1.21 -9.25 5.88
C ALA A 34 0.47 -10.26 4.97
N ARG A 35 -0.80 -10.00 4.63
CA ARG A 35 -1.60 -10.89 3.75
C ARG A 35 -1.23 -10.77 2.28
N ILE A 36 -0.73 -9.62 1.84
CA ILE A 36 -0.32 -9.38 0.45
C ILE A 36 0.86 -10.29 0.04
N PRO A 37 2.03 -10.26 0.73
CA PRO A 37 3.15 -11.12 0.37
C PRO A 37 2.84 -12.61 0.61
N TYR A 38 1.94 -12.93 1.54
CA TYR A 38 1.45 -14.30 1.74
C TYR A 38 0.66 -14.82 0.53
N ALA A 39 -0.30 -14.03 0.02
CA ALA A 39 -1.06 -14.37 -1.18
C ALA A 39 -0.15 -14.46 -2.41
N MET A 40 0.76 -13.49 -2.59
CA MET A 40 1.74 -13.51 -3.68
C MET A 40 2.67 -14.72 -3.61
N ALA A 41 3.11 -15.14 -2.41
CA ALA A 41 3.94 -16.33 -2.24
C ALA A 41 3.18 -17.64 -2.51
N ARG A 42 1.86 -17.67 -2.26
CA ARG A 42 0.98 -18.80 -2.60
C ARG A 42 0.79 -18.92 -4.12
N ASP A 43 0.69 -17.79 -4.81
CA ASP A 43 0.59 -17.74 -6.28
C ASP A 43 1.96 -17.94 -6.97
N GLY A 44 3.01 -18.23 -6.19
CA GLY A 44 4.35 -18.44 -6.71
C GLY A 44 5.00 -17.17 -7.26
N LEU A 45 4.52 -15.98 -6.91
CA LEU A 45 5.05 -14.68 -7.34
C LEU A 45 5.99 -14.04 -6.30
N PHE A 46 6.27 -14.73 -5.20
CA PHE A 46 7.14 -14.27 -4.13
C PHE A 46 7.88 -15.46 -3.48
N PHE A 47 8.86 -15.17 -2.62
CA PHE A 47 9.64 -16.20 -1.91
C PHE A 47 8.72 -17.19 -1.17
N ALA A 48 8.78 -18.48 -1.54
CA ALA A 48 7.97 -19.55 -0.94
C ALA A 48 8.19 -19.71 0.58
N TRP A 49 9.26 -19.16 1.13
CA TRP A 49 9.50 -19.13 2.57
C TRP A 49 8.48 -18.27 3.34
N VAL A 50 7.90 -17.27 2.66
CA VAL A 50 6.93 -16.30 3.22
C VAL A 50 5.49 -16.84 3.16
N SER A 51 5.21 -17.87 2.35
CA SER A 51 3.90 -18.54 2.32
C SER A 51 3.67 -19.47 3.51
N HIS A 52 4.67 -19.67 4.38
CA HIS A 52 4.52 -20.57 5.52
C HIS A 52 3.63 -19.95 6.60
N VAL A 53 2.43 -20.51 6.76
CA VAL A 53 1.49 -20.14 7.83
C VAL A 53 1.83 -20.94 9.09
N SER A 54 1.84 -20.29 10.26
CA SER A 54 1.96 -21.01 11.53
C SER A 54 0.69 -21.84 11.79
N SER A 55 0.84 -23.14 12.06
CA SER A 55 -0.27 -24.07 12.29
C SER A 55 -1.12 -23.71 13.53
N ARG A 56 -0.52 -23.02 14.51
CA ARG A 56 -1.16 -22.66 15.78
C ARG A 56 -1.98 -21.36 15.70
N THR A 57 -1.43 -20.34 15.04
CA THR A 57 -2.04 -19.00 15.00
C THR A 57 -2.79 -18.73 13.69
N ARG A 58 -2.58 -19.56 12.64
CA ARG A 58 -3.07 -19.33 11.26
C ARG A 58 -2.66 -17.98 10.67
N VAL A 59 -1.62 -17.36 11.21
CA VAL A 59 -1.05 -16.09 10.75
C VAL A 59 0.29 -16.35 10.04
N PRO A 60 0.59 -15.65 8.93
CA PRO A 60 1.88 -15.72 8.26
C PRO A 60 2.95 -14.96 9.09
N VAL A 61 3.45 -15.60 10.15
CA VAL A 61 4.42 -15.01 11.09
C VAL A 61 5.70 -14.54 10.38
N ARG A 62 6.17 -15.29 9.37
CA ARG A 62 7.39 -14.93 8.61
C ARG A 62 7.19 -13.69 7.75
N ALA A 63 6.02 -13.52 7.14
CA ALA A 63 5.68 -12.31 6.40
C ALA A 63 5.66 -11.09 7.32
N LEU A 64 5.08 -11.26 8.53
CA LEU A 64 5.03 -10.20 9.53
C LEU A 64 6.44 -9.80 9.99
N LEU A 65 7.32 -10.75 10.29
CA LEU A 65 8.70 -10.46 10.69
C LEU A 65 9.50 -9.77 9.58
N ALA A 66 9.34 -10.22 8.33
CA ALA A 66 9.99 -9.59 7.18
C ALA A 66 9.51 -8.14 7.00
N GLN A 67 8.19 -7.90 7.09
CA GLN A 67 7.61 -6.57 7.02
C GLN A 67 8.11 -5.68 8.16
N SER A 68 8.11 -6.17 9.40
CA SER A 68 8.59 -5.41 10.56
C SER A 68 10.08 -5.10 10.46
N GLY A 69 10.90 -6.04 9.98
CA GLY A 69 12.32 -5.80 9.74
C GLY A 69 12.55 -4.70 8.70
N TRP A 70 11.81 -4.74 7.59
CA TRP A 70 11.88 -3.70 6.57
C TRP A 70 11.41 -2.34 7.08
N ALA A 71 10.32 -2.30 7.86
CA ALA A 71 9.82 -1.09 8.48
C ALA A 71 10.87 -0.45 9.42
N THR A 72 11.57 -1.25 10.24
CA THR A 72 12.64 -0.77 11.11
C THR A 72 13.78 -0.12 10.31
N VAL A 73 14.20 -0.74 9.20
CA VAL A 73 15.24 -0.16 8.32
C VAL A 73 14.79 1.19 7.77
N LEU A 74 13.54 1.30 7.31
CA LEU A 74 12.99 2.56 6.79
C LEU A 74 12.94 3.65 7.86
N VAL A 75 12.52 3.31 9.09
CA VAL A 75 12.50 4.27 10.21
C VAL A 75 13.91 4.77 10.54
N LEU A 76 14.91 3.88 10.55
CA LEU A 76 16.31 4.25 10.80
C LEU A 76 16.92 5.12 9.68
N SER A 77 16.35 5.10 8.47
CA SER A 77 16.77 5.97 7.37
C SER A 77 16.44 7.47 7.60
N GLY A 78 15.63 7.80 8.62
CA GLY A 78 15.55 9.15 9.19
C GLY A 78 14.73 10.20 8.44
N SER A 79 14.04 9.86 7.34
CA SER A 79 13.26 10.85 6.56
C SER A 79 11.80 10.42 6.37
N TYR A 80 10.95 10.67 7.37
CA TYR A 80 9.52 10.34 7.32
C TYR A 80 8.79 10.97 6.12
N ASP A 81 9.02 12.26 5.87
CA ASP A 81 8.38 12.99 4.78
C ASP A 81 8.73 12.39 3.43
N VAL A 82 10.00 12.05 3.23
CA VAL A 82 10.50 11.46 1.98
C VAL A 82 9.92 10.06 1.77
N ILE A 83 9.86 9.23 2.81
CA ILE A 83 9.26 7.88 2.74
C ILE A 83 7.78 7.95 2.41
N THR A 84 7.07 8.89 3.04
CA THR A 84 5.64 9.10 2.84
C THR A 84 5.33 9.61 1.44
N ASP A 85 6.13 10.54 0.91
CA ASP A 85 6.01 11.01 -0.47
C ASP A 85 6.13 9.87 -1.47
N TYR A 86 7.13 8.99 -1.30
CA TYR A 86 7.30 7.82 -2.15
C TYR A 86 6.12 6.86 -2.07
N ALA A 87 5.64 6.58 -0.86
CA ALA A 87 4.55 5.66 -0.63
C ALA A 87 3.23 6.19 -1.22
N ILE A 88 2.90 7.47 -0.98
CA ILE A 88 1.68 8.09 -1.49
C ILE A 88 1.72 8.17 -3.02
N PHE A 89 2.84 8.60 -3.60
CA PHE A 89 3.00 8.62 -5.05
C PHE A 89 2.77 7.23 -5.66
N ALA A 90 3.38 6.20 -5.05
CA ALA A 90 3.22 4.83 -5.50
C ALA A 90 1.76 4.36 -5.43
N VAL A 91 1.12 4.55 -4.28
CA VAL A 91 -0.27 4.15 -4.04
C VAL A 91 -1.24 4.88 -4.98
N LEU A 92 -1.06 6.18 -5.23
CA LEU A 92 -1.95 6.95 -6.09
C LEU A 92 -1.95 6.46 -7.54
N ILE A 93 -0.78 6.09 -8.07
CA ILE A 93 -0.71 5.48 -9.40
C ILE A 93 -1.44 4.13 -9.39
N PHE A 94 -1.16 3.24 -8.43
CA PHE A 94 -1.83 1.94 -8.37
C PHE A 94 -3.35 2.04 -8.21
N VAL A 95 -3.83 2.95 -7.36
CA VAL A 95 -5.27 3.21 -7.18
C VAL A 95 -5.86 3.82 -8.45
N GLY A 96 -5.14 4.74 -9.11
CA GLY A 96 -5.53 5.29 -10.41
C GLY A 96 -5.68 4.19 -11.47
N LEU A 97 -4.70 3.29 -11.58
CA LEU A 97 -4.78 2.12 -12.47
C LEU A 97 -5.93 1.17 -12.10
N ALA A 98 -6.16 0.92 -10.81
CA ALA A 98 -7.26 0.09 -10.34
C ALA A 98 -8.62 0.69 -10.74
N ILE A 99 -8.79 2.01 -10.64
CA ILE A 99 -10.01 2.70 -11.05
C ILE A 99 -10.13 2.75 -12.57
N ALA A 100 -9.03 2.99 -13.29
CA ALA A 100 -9.00 2.92 -14.75
C ALA A 100 -9.41 1.52 -15.25
N SER A 101 -9.04 0.47 -14.53
CA SER A 101 -9.41 -0.92 -14.85
C SER A 101 -10.92 -1.12 -14.91
N VAL A 102 -11.71 -0.36 -14.15
CA VAL A 102 -13.19 -0.43 -14.20
C VAL A 102 -13.72 -0.11 -15.60
N PHE A 103 -13.12 0.87 -16.29
CA PHE A 103 -13.50 1.19 -17.67
C PHE A 103 -13.11 0.07 -18.65
N VAL A 104 -11.93 -0.53 -18.44
CA VAL A 104 -11.45 -1.65 -19.27
C VAL A 104 -12.32 -2.89 -19.07
N PHE A 105 -12.61 -3.27 -17.83
CA PHE A 105 -13.47 -4.41 -17.51
C PHE A 105 -14.90 -4.22 -18.02
N ARG A 106 -15.41 -2.98 -17.97
CA ARG A 106 -16.73 -2.67 -18.55
C ARG A 106 -16.78 -2.87 -20.07
N ARG A 107 -15.66 -2.64 -20.78
CA ARG A 107 -15.54 -2.90 -22.23
C ARG A 107 -15.27 -4.37 -22.55
N ARG A 108 -14.44 -5.07 -21.77
CA ARG A 108 -14.07 -6.47 -22.01
C ARG A 108 -15.12 -7.48 -21.57
N MET A 109 -15.88 -7.18 -20.51
CA MET A 109 -16.89 -8.08 -19.93
C MET A 109 -18.23 -7.35 -19.79
N PRO A 110 -18.90 -7.03 -20.90
CA PRO A 110 -20.18 -6.32 -20.89
C PRO A 110 -21.28 -7.12 -20.18
N ASP A 111 -21.33 -8.44 -20.36
CA ASP A 111 -22.43 -9.31 -19.90
C ASP A 111 -22.21 -9.94 -18.51
N ALA A 112 -21.12 -9.59 -17.82
CA ALA A 112 -20.88 -10.11 -16.47
C ALA A 112 -21.97 -9.63 -15.49
N PRO A 113 -22.49 -10.49 -14.61
CA PRO A 113 -23.47 -10.09 -13.59
C PRO A 113 -22.83 -9.06 -12.65
N ARG A 114 -23.49 -7.91 -12.47
CA ARG A 114 -23.01 -6.77 -11.66
C ARG A 114 -23.97 -6.51 -10.50
N PRO A 115 -23.82 -7.20 -9.34
CA PRO A 115 -24.63 -6.97 -8.15
C PRO A 115 -24.51 -5.55 -7.60
N TYR A 116 -23.37 -4.89 -7.81
CA TYR A 116 -23.12 -3.51 -7.43
C TYR A 116 -22.76 -2.66 -8.65
N ARG A 117 -23.42 -1.50 -8.78
CA ARG A 117 -23.11 -0.49 -9.80
C ARG A 117 -22.57 0.75 -9.10
N THR A 118 -21.43 1.26 -9.58
CA THR A 118 -20.82 2.49 -9.06
C THR A 118 -21.81 3.65 -9.20
N TRP A 119 -22.20 4.25 -8.09
CA TRP A 119 -23.08 5.42 -8.09
C TRP A 119 -22.37 6.61 -8.75
N GLY A 120 -23.07 7.33 -9.64
CA GLY A 120 -22.47 8.42 -10.41
C GLY A 120 -21.45 7.98 -11.48
N TYR A 121 -21.48 6.73 -11.92
CA TYR A 121 -20.69 6.29 -13.08
C TYR A 121 -21.18 6.99 -14.36
N PRO A 122 -20.30 7.57 -15.20
CA PRO A 122 -18.83 7.54 -15.16
C PRO A 122 -18.16 8.77 -14.50
N VAL A 123 -18.93 9.75 -14.03
CA VAL A 123 -18.40 11.04 -13.54
C VAL A 123 -17.49 10.87 -12.32
N VAL A 124 -17.92 10.09 -11.33
CA VAL A 124 -17.15 9.91 -10.08
C VAL A 124 -15.77 9.28 -10.33
N PRO A 125 -15.65 8.17 -11.09
CA PRO A 125 -14.34 7.62 -11.43
C PRO A 125 -13.47 8.55 -12.30
N ILE A 126 -14.06 9.30 -13.24
CA ILE A 126 -13.31 10.25 -14.07
C ILE A 126 -12.72 11.36 -13.21
N LEU A 127 -13.52 11.94 -12.31
CA LEU A 127 -13.06 12.99 -11.39
C LEU A 127 -11.90 12.48 -10.54
N PHE A 128 -12.00 11.26 -10.02
CA PHE A 128 -10.91 10.65 -9.24
C PHE A 128 -9.64 10.47 -10.09
N LEU A 129 -9.76 9.99 -11.32
CA LEU A 129 -8.62 9.86 -12.24
C LEU A 129 -7.97 11.22 -12.53
N LEU A 130 -8.77 12.28 -12.67
CA LEU A 130 -8.26 13.64 -12.85
C LEU A 130 -7.47 14.11 -11.62
N VAL A 131 -7.97 13.86 -10.42
CA VAL A 131 -7.25 14.19 -9.18
C VAL A 131 -5.95 13.40 -9.07
N CYS A 132 -5.97 12.09 -9.32
CA CYS A 132 -4.76 11.27 -9.34
C CYS A 132 -3.74 11.77 -10.37
N ALA A 133 -4.17 12.07 -11.60
CA ALA A 133 -3.31 12.60 -12.64
C ALA A 133 -2.71 13.95 -12.23
N TRP A 134 -3.53 14.83 -11.64
CA TRP A 134 -3.07 16.12 -11.15
C TRP A 134 -2.01 15.99 -10.06
N VAL A 135 -2.23 15.13 -9.06
CA VAL A 135 -1.24 14.89 -7.99
C VAL A 135 0.05 14.32 -8.57
N VAL A 136 -0.02 13.34 -9.47
CA VAL A 136 1.17 12.76 -10.11
C VAL A 136 1.96 13.82 -10.88
N VAL A 137 1.29 14.64 -11.69
CA VAL A 137 1.93 15.74 -12.43
C VAL A 137 2.53 16.77 -11.46
N ASN A 138 1.82 17.11 -10.38
CA ASN A 138 2.31 18.03 -9.37
C ASN A 138 3.56 17.50 -8.65
N THR A 139 3.59 16.22 -8.27
CA THR A 139 4.78 15.59 -7.66
C THR A 139 5.96 15.59 -8.63
N VAL A 140 5.73 15.31 -9.91
CA VAL A 140 6.79 15.35 -10.95
C VAL A 140 7.39 16.75 -11.09
N TRP A 141 6.56 17.80 -11.04
CA TRP A 141 7.04 19.19 -11.11
C TRP A 141 7.71 19.68 -9.84
N THR A 142 7.14 19.39 -8.68
CA THR A 142 7.65 19.90 -7.39
C THR A 142 8.91 19.16 -6.97
N THR A 143 8.97 17.84 -7.18
CA THR A 143 10.12 17.03 -6.75
C THR A 143 10.43 15.92 -7.76
N PRO A 144 11.05 16.26 -8.91
CA PRO A 144 11.31 15.30 -9.99
C PRO A 144 12.18 14.12 -9.56
N GLY A 145 13.15 14.36 -8.66
CA GLY A 145 13.97 13.29 -8.09
C GLY A 145 13.14 12.27 -7.30
N ARG A 146 12.09 12.74 -6.60
CA ARG A 146 11.23 11.83 -5.83
C ARG A 146 10.28 11.04 -6.73
N ALA A 147 9.73 11.68 -7.76
CA ALA A 147 8.88 11.02 -8.75
C ALA A 147 9.65 9.96 -9.55
N LEU A 148 10.90 10.22 -9.94
CA LEU A 148 11.76 9.26 -10.60
C LEU A 148 12.07 8.05 -9.72
N ALA A 149 12.32 8.26 -8.42
CA ALA A 149 12.53 7.16 -7.48
C ALA A 149 11.25 6.32 -7.29
N GLY A 150 10.07 6.96 -7.22
CA GLY A 150 8.78 6.26 -7.16
C GLY A 150 8.47 5.44 -8.42
N LEU A 151 8.71 6.03 -9.60
CA LEU A 151 8.61 5.32 -10.88
C LEU A 151 9.65 4.20 -10.98
N GLY A 152 10.87 4.43 -10.49
CA GLY A 152 11.93 3.42 -10.43
C GLY A 152 11.54 2.24 -9.52
N LEU A 153 10.93 2.51 -8.37
CA LEU A 153 10.44 1.48 -7.46
C LEU A 153 9.32 0.64 -8.09
N MET A 154 8.39 1.28 -8.81
CA MET A 154 7.38 0.57 -9.60
C MET A 154 7.99 -0.25 -10.72
N ALA A 155 8.93 0.35 -11.46
CA ALA A 155 9.62 -0.30 -12.55
C ALA A 155 10.41 -1.52 -12.06
N LEU A 156 11.02 -1.47 -10.87
CA LEU A 156 11.67 -2.61 -10.21
C LEU A 156 10.70 -3.75 -9.84
N GLY A 157 9.42 -3.45 -9.68
CA GLY A 157 8.37 -4.45 -9.52
C GLY A 157 8.17 -5.34 -10.76
N LEU A 158 8.38 -4.81 -11.98
CA LEU A 158 8.25 -5.57 -13.23
C LEU A 158 9.31 -6.69 -13.40
N PRO A 159 10.63 -6.45 -13.28
CA PRO A 159 11.63 -7.50 -13.41
C PRO A 159 11.50 -8.51 -12.27
N PHE A 160 11.09 -8.08 -11.06
CA PHE A 160 10.79 -8.99 -9.96
C PHE A 160 9.63 -9.93 -10.29
N TYR A 161 8.53 -9.39 -10.82
CA TYR A 161 7.38 -10.19 -11.29
C TYR A 161 7.76 -11.15 -12.41
N TRP A 162 8.50 -10.69 -13.42
CA TRP A 162 8.93 -11.52 -14.55
C TRP A 162 9.87 -12.65 -14.12
N TYR A 163 10.81 -12.37 -13.22
CA TYR A 163 11.74 -13.37 -12.71
C TYR A 163 11.01 -14.49 -11.95
N TRP A 164 10.02 -14.14 -11.14
CA TRP A 164 9.28 -15.12 -10.34
C TRP A 164 8.19 -15.85 -11.14
N SER A 165 7.48 -15.15 -12.03
CA SER A 165 6.48 -15.74 -12.93
C SER A 165 7.09 -16.84 -13.82
N ARG A 166 8.31 -16.62 -14.34
CA ARG A 166 9.04 -17.64 -15.12
C ARG A 166 9.42 -18.89 -14.29
N ARG A 167 9.70 -18.72 -13.00
CA ARG A 167 9.99 -19.84 -12.08
C ARG A 167 8.74 -20.59 -11.63
N ALA A 168 7.60 -19.91 -11.51
CA ALA A 168 6.31 -20.54 -11.20
C ALA A 168 5.80 -21.36 -12.39
N ALA A 169 5.96 -20.87 -13.62
CA ALA A 169 5.59 -21.59 -14.84
C ALA A 169 6.36 -22.91 -15.03
N GLY A 170 7.59 -23.01 -14.50
CA GLY A 170 8.41 -24.23 -14.56
C GLY A 170 8.10 -25.31 -13.50
N ARG A 171 7.15 -25.07 -12.57
CA ARG A 171 6.75 -26.07 -11.54
C ARG A 171 5.45 -26.81 -11.87
N HIS A 172 4.85 -26.54 -13.03
CA HIS A 172 3.63 -27.18 -13.53
C HIS A 172 3.83 -27.97 -14.84
N GLY A 173 5.09 -28.21 -15.24
CA GLY A 173 5.45 -29.20 -16.26
C GLY A 173 6.06 -30.42 -15.60
#